data_AF-A0A553FWR4-F1
#
_entry.id   AF-A0A553FWR4-F1
#
_cell.length_a   1.000
_cell.length_b   1.000
_cell.length_c   1.000
_cell.angle_alpha   90.00
_cell.angle_beta   90.00
_cell.angle_gamma   90.00
#
_symmetry.space_group_name_H-M   'P 1'
#
loop_
_entity.id
_entity.type
_entity.pdbx_description
1 polymer ?
#
loop_
_entity_poly.entity_id
_entity_poly.type
_entity_poly.pdbx_seq_one_letter_code
_entity_poly.pdbx_strand_id
1 'polypeptide(L)'
;VFVEGHSITFELFGVPRHGGRLPFFPTQPGWISGVYQTGVRSEDITIPEAVIKLLSGEIKPPATVVLHTYQACDIEDAPTFIEGFGWRAKPMPHDKTRDSTGDVAEADGYQPGVIMRKHVEGRDGTCRVGGCGKPAFLSQLDHRHNWAEGGPTHPKNLACLCQGHHNMKTDGSLKYLLDPYSGDVIWLYEDGTWTITEADGPLAPKQKRWAQTVAQHITATRKRVREDAQHLKQELDDYAQQQAKTKAEAKDESKTNADAGSDDIPF
;
A
#
# COMPACT_ATOMS: atom_id res chain seq x y z
N VAL A 1 17.90 22.45 -5.86
CA VAL A 1 18.84 23.52 -6.31
C VAL A 1 18.75 23.57 -7.82
N PHE A 2 18.79 24.76 -8.44
CA PHE A 2 18.75 24.87 -9.90
C PHE A 2 20.00 24.25 -10.55
N VAL A 3 19.80 23.47 -11.60
CA VAL A 3 20.78 23.18 -12.65
C VAL A 3 20.03 23.32 -13.97
N GLU A 4 20.54 24.11 -14.90
CA GLU A 4 19.86 24.33 -16.18
C GLU A 4 20.04 23.13 -17.13
N GLY A 5 18.96 22.76 -17.81
CA GLY A 5 18.98 21.80 -18.92
C GLY A 5 17.92 20.71 -18.81
N HIS A 6 17.00 20.70 -19.78
CA HIS A 6 16.07 19.60 -20.08
C HIS A 6 14.99 19.38 -19.01
N SER A 7 13.86 20.09 -19.16
CA SER A 7 12.72 20.00 -18.24
C SER A 7 11.92 18.70 -18.41
N ILE A 8 12.44 17.61 -17.82
CA ILE A 8 11.59 16.63 -17.16
C ILE A 8 11.35 17.20 -15.76
N THR A 9 10.11 17.58 -15.43
CA THR A 9 9.80 18.10 -14.09
C THR A 9 9.35 16.97 -13.20
N PHE A 10 10.19 16.61 -12.24
CA PHE A 10 9.87 15.61 -11.23
C PHE A 10 9.14 16.29 -10.07
N GLU A 11 7.86 15.94 -9.89
CA GLU A 11 7.08 16.37 -8.73
C GLU A 11 6.98 15.22 -7.73
N LEU A 12 7.85 15.27 -6.71
CA LEU A 12 7.96 14.31 -5.62
C LEU A 12 6.82 14.52 -4.62
N PHE A 13 6.07 13.46 -4.31
CA PHE A 13 5.11 13.43 -3.22
C PHE A 13 5.70 12.67 -2.01
N GLY A 14 5.82 13.38 -0.89
CA GLY A 14 6.44 12.90 0.35
C GLY A 14 5.55 11.95 1.14
N VAL A 15 6.08 10.77 1.44
CA VAL A 15 5.41 9.66 2.14
C VAL A 15 6.16 9.33 3.44
N PRO A 16 5.65 8.42 4.29
CA PRO A 16 6.47 7.69 5.24
C PRO A 16 6.34 6.17 5.06
N ARG A 17 7.43 5.52 4.61
CA ARG A 17 7.73 4.06 4.77
C ARG A 17 6.77 3.11 3.94
N HIS A 18 7.09 1.89 3.42
CA HIS A 18 8.33 1.09 3.28
C HIS A 18 8.09 -0.24 2.48
N GLY A 19 9.13 -1.08 2.29
CA GLY A 19 9.05 -2.47 2.82
C GLY A 19 8.87 -3.72 1.91
N GLY A 20 8.98 -3.63 0.59
CA GLY A 20 9.67 -4.67 -0.23
C GLY A 20 8.95 -5.91 -0.83
N ARG A 21 9.75 -6.60 -1.69
CA ARG A 21 9.50 -7.74 -2.61
C ARG A 21 8.75 -7.44 -3.91
N LEU A 22 9.32 -7.91 -5.03
CA LEU A 22 8.90 -7.64 -6.42
C LEU A 22 8.05 -8.80 -6.99
N PRO A 23 6.93 -8.52 -7.68
CA PRO A 23 6.27 -9.44 -8.60
C PRO A 23 6.71 -9.24 -10.07
N PHE A 24 6.13 -10.05 -10.96
CA PHE A 24 6.50 -10.22 -12.38
C PHE A 24 5.97 -9.11 -13.31
N PHE A 25 6.59 -8.93 -14.49
CA PHE A 25 6.23 -7.88 -15.47
C PHE A 25 4.89 -8.15 -16.18
N PRO A 26 4.07 -7.10 -16.37
CA PRO A 26 3.26 -6.93 -17.57
C PRO A 26 3.67 -5.66 -18.38
N THR A 27 3.08 -5.54 -19.57
CA THR A 27 3.29 -4.60 -20.68
C THR A 27 3.57 -3.11 -20.36
N GLN A 28 4.27 -2.43 -21.28
CA GLN A 28 4.73 -1.03 -21.13
C GLN A 28 3.59 -0.02 -20.88
N PRO A 29 3.81 1.02 -20.03
CA PRO A 29 2.79 1.98 -19.63
C PRO A 29 2.44 2.99 -20.72
N GLY A 30 1.17 3.43 -20.76
CA GLY A 30 0.66 4.28 -21.85
C GLY A 30 1.23 5.71 -21.93
N TRP A 31 1.76 6.28 -20.84
CA TRP A 31 2.34 7.64 -20.84
C TRP A 31 3.55 7.77 -21.76
N ILE A 32 4.31 6.68 -21.89
CA ILE A 32 5.41 6.51 -22.85
C ILE A 32 4.92 6.80 -24.28
N SER A 33 3.75 6.29 -24.66
CA SER A 33 3.19 6.45 -26.01
C SER A 33 2.86 7.90 -26.36
N GLY A 34 2.32 8.69 -25.42
CA GLY A 34 1.96 10.09 -25.68
C GLY A 34 3.15 11.02 -25.90
N VAL A 35 4.25 10.81 -25.16
CA VAL A 35 5.50 11.56 -25.35
C VAL A 35 6.11 11.21 -26.71
N TYR A 36 6.19 9.93 -27.06
CA TYR A 36 6.77 9.50 -28.33
C TYR A 36 5.89 9.86 -29.54
N GLN A 37 4.56 9.78 -29.46
CA GLN A 37 3.66 10.21 -30.54
C GLN A 37 3.86 11.69 -30.92
N THR A 38 4.25 12.53 -29.96
CA THR A 38 4.54 13.95 -30.22
C THR A 38 5.88 14.15 -30.94
N GLY A 39 6.94 13.44 -30.54
CA GLY A 39 8.27 13.51 -31.19
C GLY A 39 8.37 12.78 -32.53
N VAL A 40 7.71 11.62 -32.67
CA VAL A 40 7.58 10.86 -33.93
C VAL A 40 6.92 11.72 -35.00
N ARG A 41 5.87 12.48 -34.64
CA ARG A 41 5.16 13.39 -35.55
C ARG A 41 5.98 14.58 -36.04
N SER A 42 7.11 14.92 -35.40
CA SER A 42 7.97 16.03 -35.82
C SER A 42 9.19 15.61 -36.66
N GLU A 43 9.58 14.33 -36.66
CA GLU A 43 10.79 13.86 -37.36
C GLU A 43 10.60 12.64 -38.28
N ASP A 44 9.40 12.06 -38.36
CA ASP A 44 9.09 10.89 -39.22
C ASP A 44 9.96 9.65 -38.94
N ILE A 45 10.40 9.51 -37.68
CA ILE A 45 11.24 8.44 -37.13
C ILE A 45 10.42 7.33 -36.47
N THR A 46 10.99 6.13 -36.32
CA THR A 46 10.31 5.03 -35.63
C THR A 46 10.21 5.28 -34.12
N ILE A 47 9.24 4.64 -33.44
CA ILE A 47 9.06 4.79 -31.99
C ILE A 47 10.34 4.44 -31.20
N PRO A 48 11.09 3.34 -31.49
CA PRO A 48 12.36 3.06 -30.81
C PRO A 48 13.43 4.14 -31.02
N GLU A 49 13.53 4.73 -32.20
CA GLU A 49 14.47 5.83 -32.47
C GLU A 49 14.07 7.10 -31.71
N ALA A 50 12.77 7.42 -31.66
CA ALA A 50 12.26 8.52 -30.84
C ALA A 50 12.52 8.31 -29.34
N VAL A 51 12.40 7.07 -28.84
CA VAL A 51 12.78 6.72 -27.46
C VAL A 51 14.27 6.99 -27.23
N ILE A 52 15.14 6.50 -28.12
CA ILE A 52 16.60 6.65 -27.99
C ILE A 52 17.00 8.12 -28.04
N LYS A 53 16.57 8.87 -29.07
CA LYS A 53 16.89 10.30 -29.24
C LYS A 53 16.38 11.19 -28.10
N LEU A 54 15.24 10.84 -27.49
CA LEU A 54 14.68 11.60 -26.37
C LEU A 54 15.38 11.27 -25.04
N LEU A 55 15.90 10.05 -24.88
CA LEU A 55 16.71 9.64 -23.73
C LEU A 55 18.18 10.05 -23.83
N SER A 56 18.73 10.22 -25.05
CA SER A 56 20.07 10.77 -25.28
C SER A 56 20.12 12.30 -25.26
N GLY A 57 18.97 12.96 -25.40
CA GLY A 57 18.85 14.42 -25.45
C GLY A 57 19.04 15.04 -26.84
N GLU A 58 19.15 14.22 -27.89
CA GLU A 58 19.19 14.65 -29.29
C GLU A 58 17.89 15.36 -29.71
N ILE A 59 16.74 14.85 -29.27
CA ILE A 59 15.44 15.54 -29.41
C ILE A 59 15.09 16.24 -28.10
N LYS A 60 14.88 17.55 -28.17
CA LYS A 60 14.18 18.30 -27.12
C LYS A 60 12.66 18.17 -27.36
N PRO A 61 11.90 17.52 -26.47
CA PRO A 61 10.46 17.41 -26.65
C PRO A 61 9.81 18.81 -26.56
N PRO A 62 8.76 19.10 -27.36
CA PRO A 62 8.05 20.38 -27.31
C PRO A 62 7.18 20.54 -26.04
N ALA A 63 7.12 19.51 -25.18
CA ALA A 63 6.38 19.50 -23.93
C ALA A 63 7.25 18.98 -22.79
N THR A 64 7.21 19.67 -21.65
CA THR A 64 7.78 19.23 -20.37
C THR A 64 7.13 17.91 -19.94
N VAL A 65 7.93 16.86 -19.78
CA VAL A 65 7.44 15.60 -19.21
C VAL A 65 7.39 15.76 -17.69
N VAL A 66 6.20 15.68 -17.10
CA VAL A 66 6.04 15.69 -15.64
C VAL A 66 6.00 14.25 -15.14
N LEU A 67 7.01 13.84 -14.36
CA LEU A 67 7.04 12.52 -13.74
C LEU A 67 6.65 12.64 -12.27
N HIS A 68 5.54 12.04 -11.90
CA HIS A 68 5.10 11.96 -10.50
C HIS A 68 5.74 10.75 -9.83
N THR A 69 6.40 11.02 -8.71
CA THR A 69 7.19 10.04 -7.98
C THR A 69 6.92 10.15 -6.49
N TYR A 70 6.97 9.02 -5.79
CA TYR A 70 6.61 8.94 -4.37
C TYR A 70 7.82 8.40 -3.62
N GLN A 71 8.32 9.16 -2.65
CA GLN A 71 9.48 8.80 -1.85
C GLN A 71 9.20 9.14 -0.40
N ALA A 72 9.69 8.31 0.52
CA ALA A 72 9.50 8.60 1.93
C ALA A 72 10.41 9.76 2.39
N CYS A 73 9.84 10.80 2.98
CA CYS A 73 10.55 12.01 3.39
C CYS A 73 11.23 11.89 4.77
N ASP A 74 10.87 10.86 5.54
CA ASP A 74 11.44 10.51 6.86
C ASP A 74 12.58 9.47 6.75
N ILE A 75 13.19 9.33 5.56
CA ILE A 75 14.26 8.37 5.29
C ILE A 75 15.30 8.97 4.33
N GLU A 76 16.54 9.02 4.77
CA GLU A 76 17.70 9.22 3.90
C GLU A 76 17.81 8.05 2.91
N ASP A 77 18.09 8.34 1.63
CA ASP A 77 18.13 7.37 0.52
C ASP A 77 16.89 6.45 0.38
N ALA A 78 15.69 6.95 0.73
CA ALA A 78 14.47 6.17 0.57
C ALA A 78 14.25 5.68 -0.88
N PRO A 79 13.75 4.44 -1.08
CA PRO A 79 13.29 3.97 -2.38
C PRO A 79 12.21 4.89 -2.97
N THR A 80 12.32 5.19 -4.27
CA THR A 80 11.33 5.99 -5.00
C THR A 80 10.40 5.07 -5.80
N PHE A 81 9.08 5.18 -5.59
CA PHE A 81 8.08 4.61 -6.49
C PHE A 81 7.82 5.58 -7.66
N ILE A 82 7.73 5.03 -8.87
CA ILE A 82 7.45 5.77 -10.12
C ILE A 82 6.18 5.20 -10.76
N GLU A 83 5.23 6.07 -11.14
CA GLU A 83 3.98 5.65 -11.78
C GLU A 83 4.23 4.87 -13.09
N GLY A 84 3.67 3.65 -13.15
CA GLY A 84 3.82 2.77 -14.31
C GLY A 84 5.17 2.07 -14.45
N PHE A 85 6.12 2.30 -13.52
CA PHE A 85 7.41 1.59 -13.46
C PHE A 85 7.59 0.82 -12.13
N GLY A 86 7.04 1.32 -11.03
CA GLY A 86 7.15 0.71 -9.70
C GLY A 86 8.36 1.21 -8.89
N TRP A 87 8.81 0.39 -7.94
CA TRP A 87 9.84 0.76 -6.96
C TRP A 87 11.27 0.74 -7.52
N ARG A 88 12.00 1.84 -7.34
CA ARG A 88 13.46 1.94 -7.52
C ARG A 88 14.16 1.97 -6.16
N ALA A 89 15.22 1.18 -6.02
CA ALA A 89 16.00 1.08 -4.79
C ALA A 89 16.95 2.27 -4.53
N LYS A 90 17.22 3.11 -5.54
CA LYS A 90 17.94 4.38 -5.38
C LYS A 90 16.94 5.54 -5.50
N PRO A 91 17.15 6.64 -4.76
CA PRO A 91 16.34 7.85 -4.92
C PRO A 91 16.45 8.43 -6.34
N MET A 92 15.39 9.10 -6.78
CA MET A 92 15.40 9.90 -8.01
C MET A 92 15.82 11.36 -7.74
N PRO A 93 16.57 12.00 -8.66
CA PRO A 93 16.67 13.46 -8.66
C PRO A 93 15.27 14.06 -8.83
N HIS A 94 15.01 15.20 -8.19
CA HIS A 94 13.73 15.88 -8.28
C HIS A 94 13.84 17.41 -8.16
N ASP A 95 12.97 18.12 -8.88
CA ASP A 95 12.98 19.60 -8.94
C ASP A 95 12.05 20.22 -7.89
N LYS A 96 10.95 19.53 -7.59
CA LYS A 96 9.89 19.97 -6.69
C LYS A 96 9.50 18.85 -5.74
N THR A 97 9.25 19.22 -4.49
CA THR A 97 8.73 18.32 -3.46
C THR A 97 7.45 18.90 -2.89
N ARG A 98 6.44 18.06 -2.70
CA ARG A 98 5.23 18.35 -1.92
C ARG A 98 5.10 17.32 -0.81
N ASP A 99 4.68 17.78 0.36
CA ASP A 99 4.24 16.88 1.42
C ASP A 99 2.90 16.25 1.01
N SER A 100 2.73 14.94 1.23
CA SER A 100 1.47 14.22 1.09
C SER A 100 1.10 13.40 2.33
N THR A 101 1.74 13.69 3.47
CA THR A 101 1.47 13.07 4.78
C THR A 101 0.29 13.70 5.51
N GLY A 102 -0.01 14.98 5.26
CA GLY A 102 -1.19 15.69 5.80
C GLY A 102 -2.49 15.41 5.02
N ASP A 103 -3.63 15.79 5.62
CA ASP A 103 -4.92 15.78 4.93
C ASP A 103 -4.90 16.72 3.71
N VAL A 104 -5.34 16.22 2.56
CA VAL A 104 -5.50 17.04 1.34
C VAL A 104 -6.86 17.74 1.42
N ALA A 105 -6.84 19.07 1.36
CA ALA A 105 -8.07 19.88 1.38
C ALA A 105 -9.08 19.46 0.30
N GLU A 106 -10.37 19.61 0.62
CA GLU A 106 -11.47 19.47 -0.33
C GLU A 106 -11.37 20.51 -1.46
N ALA A 107 -11.85 20.17 -2.66
CA ALA A 107 -11.89 21.07 -3.80
C ALA A 107 -13.29 21.68 -3.98
N ASP A 108 -13.36 22.98 -4.24
CA ASP A 108 -14.60 23.78 -4.35
C ASP A 108 -15.55 23.39 -5.50
N GLY A 109 -15.29 22.29 -6.21
CA GLY A 109 -16.06 21.86 -7.38
C GLY A 109 -15.79 20.42 -7.79
N TYR A 110 -16.47 19.96 -8.84
CA TYR A 110 -16.46 18.57 -9.29
C TYR A 110 -15.07 18.02 -9.68
N GLN A 111 -14.19 18.85 -10.26
CA GLN A 111 -12.92 18.39 -10.81
C GLN A 111 -11.81 18.37 -9.74
N PRO A 112 -11.23 17.21 -9.39
CA PRO A 112 -10.15 17.12 -8.42
C PRO A 112 -8.84 17.70 -8.98
N GLY A 113 -8.23 18.63 -8.24
CA GLY A 113 -6.94 19.23 -8.62
C GLY A 113 -5.78 18.21 -8.64
N VAL A 114 -4.69 18.54 -9.34
CA VAL A 114 -3.57 17.60 -9.61
C VAL A 114 -2.99 16.95 -8.34
N ILE A 115 -2.86 17.71 -7.24
CA ILE A 115 -2.37 17.20 -5.95
C ILE A 115 -3.32 16.14 -5.38
N MET A 116 -4.63 16.42 -5.37
CA MET A 116 -5.65 15.48 -4.91
C MET A 116 -5.70 14.24 -5.80
N ARG A 117 -5.59 14.43 -7.12
CA ARG A 117 -5.53 13.34 -8.09
C ARG A 117 -4.35 12.41 -7.80
N LYS A 118 -3.15 12.95 -7.59
CA LYS A 118 -1.96 12.15 -7.30
C LYS A 118 -1.97 11.53 -5.90
N HIS A 119 -2.58 12.19 -4.91
CA HIS A 119 -2.84 11.54 -3.62
C HIS A 119 -3.76 10.32 -3.77
N VAL A 120 -4.86 10.40 -4.55
CA VAL A 120 -5.76 9.24 -4.74
C VAL A 120 -5.12 8.17 -5.63
N GLU A 121 -4.46 8.54 -6.73
CA GLU A 121 -3.76 7.58 -7.61
C GLU A 121 -2.60 6.88 -6.90
N GLY A 122 -1.84 7.61 -6.08
CA GLY A 122 -0.77 7.06 -5.23
C GLY A 122 -1.28 6.26 -4.04
N ARG A 123 -2.52 6.48 -3.57
CA ARG A 123 -3.18 5.62 -2.58
C ARG A 123 -3.64 4.33 -3.24
N ASP A 124 -4.42 4.44 -4.31
CA ASP A 124 -5.14 3.33 -4.90
C ASP A 124 -4.24 2.39 -5.69
N GLY A 125 -3.26 2.93 -6.43
CA GLY A 125 -2.25 2.21 -7.21
C GLY A 125 -2.80 1.50 -8.46
N THR A 126 -3.89 0.74 -8.31
CA THR A 126 -4.69 0.12 -9.37
C THR A 126 -6.16 0.55 -9.32
N CYS A 127 -6.94 0.12 -10.30
CA CYS A 127 -8.39 0.30 -10.35
C CYS A 127 -9.04 -0.50 -9.21
N ARG A 128 -9.77 0.18 -8.33
CA ARG A 128 -10.16 -0.38 -7.03
C ARG A 128 -11.18 -1.52 -7.05
N VAL A 129 -11.78 -1.88 -8.18
CA VAL A 129 -12.68 -3.06 -8.28
C VAL A 129 -11.90 -4.38 -8.17
N GLY A 130 -12.50 -5.38 -7.51
CA GLY A 130 -11.92 -6.70 -7.28
C GLY A 130 -11.16 -7.29 -8.47
N GLY A 131 -9.85 -7.53 -8.30
CA GLY A 131 -8.98 -8.14 -9.30
C GLY A 131 -8.55 -7.24 -10.47
N CYS A 132 -8.94 -5.96 -10.52
CA CYS A 132 -8.68 -5.11 -11.68
C CYS A 132 -7.27 -4.48 -11.70
N GLY A 133 -6.28 -5.21 -12.24
CA GLY A 133 -4.89 -4.73 -12.41
C GLY A 133 -4.69 -3.56 -13.41
N LYS A 134 -5.71 -2.77 -13.75
CA LYS A 134 -5.54 -1.52 -14.53
C LYS A 134 -4.87 -0.47 -13.63
N PRO A 135 -3.78 0.20 -14.05
CA PRO A 135 -3.13 1.21 -13.21
C PRO A 135 -4.02 2.42 -12.88
N ALA A 136 -3.86 2.97 -11.68
CA ALA A 136 -4.59 4.15 -11.20
C ALA A 136 -4.39 5.39 -12.08
N PHE A 137 -3.16 5.65 -12.55
CA PHE A 137 -2.85 6.75 -13.48
C PHE A 137 -3.45 6.59 -14.89
N LEU A 138 -4.08 5.45 -15.20
CA LEU A 138 -4.88 5.20 -16.41
C LEU A 138 -6.37 5.00 -16.08
N SER A 139 -6.81 5.51 -14.93
CA SER A 139 -8.16 5.37 -14.38
C SER A 139 -8.78 6.74 -14.09
N GLN A 140 -10.11 6.81 -14.15
CA GLN A 140 -10.87 7.97 -13.71
C GLN A 140 -10.92 8.03 -12.19
N LEU A 141 -11.20 9.21 -11.66
CA LEU A 141 -11.54 9.38 -10.25
C LEU A 141 -13.06 9.51 -10.18
N ASP A 142 -13.66 8.58 -9.45
CA ASP A 142 -15.11 8.48 -9.26
C ASP A 142 -15.47 8.87 -7.83
N HIS A 143 -16.61 9.56 -7.66
CA HIS A 143 -17.14 9.95 -6.36
C HIS A 143 -18.07 8.85 -5.77
N ARG A 144 -17.73 8.32 -4.59
CA ARG A 144 -18.49 7.28 -3.86
C ARG A 144 -19.90 7.70 -3.45
N HIS A 145 -20.09 8.98 -3.17
CA HIS A 145 -21.38 9.66 -3.13
C HIS A 145 -21.29 10.73 -4.22
N ASN A 146 -22.22 10.72 -5.17
CA ASN A 146 -22.05 11.48 -6.40
C ASN A 146 -22.02 12.99 -6.09
N TRP A 147 -21.14 13.75 -6.75
CA TRP A 147 -21.04 15.20 -6.54
C TRP A 147 -22.38 15.92 -6.77
N ALA A 148 -23.15 15.49 -7.77
CA ALA A 148 -24.49 16.01 -8.07
C ALA A 148 -25.55 15.72 -6.98
N GLU A 149 -25.27 14.83 -6.02
CA GLU A 149 -26.12 14.53 -4.86
C GLU A 149 -25.66 15.28 -3.59
N GLY A 150 -24.59 16.08 -3.67
CA GLY A 150 -23.93 16.73 -2.53
C GLY A 150 -22.62 16.08 -2.06
N GLY A 151 -22.09 15.10 -2.81
CA GLY A 151 -20.84 14.42 -2.46
C GLY A 151 -19.58 15.30 -2.58
N PRO A 152 -18.74 15.39 -1.53
CA PRO A 152 -17.55 16.24 -1.53
C PRO A 152 -16.48 15.77 -2.51
N THR A 153 -15.78 16.69 -3.17
CA THR A 153 -14.60 16.36 -4.00
C THR A 153 -13.36 16.30 -3.11
N HIS A 154 -13.16 15.18 -2.45
CA HIS A 154 -12.14 14.97 -1.43
C HIS A 154 -11.65 13.50 -1.46
N PRO A 155 -10.37 13.17 -1.16
CA PRO A 155 -9.86 11.78 -1.26
C PRO A 155 -10.68 10.73 -0.51
N LYS A 156 -11.27 11.10 0.64
CA LYS A 156 -12.15 10.24 1.45
C LYS A 156 -13.49 9.87 0.76
N ASN A 157 -13.83 10.51 -0.36
CA ASN A 157 -15.00 10.23 -1.21
C ASN A 157 -14.61 9.85 -2.66
N LEU A 158 -13.32 9.77 -2.99
CA LEU A 158 -12.84 9.48 -4.35
C LEU A 158 -12.14 8.12 -4.45
N ALA A 159 -12.33 7.40 -5.56
CA ALA A 159 -11.61 6.16 -5.87
C ALA A 159 -11.21 6.07 -7.35
N CYS A 160 -10.07 5.41 -7.63
CA CYS A 160 -9.62 5.13 -9.00
C CYS A 160 -10.42 3.98 -9.64
N LEU A 161 -11.16 4.26 -10.72
CA LEU A 161 -11.88 3.26 -11.53
C LEU A 161 -11.49 3.33 -13.01
N CYS A 162 -11.24 2.19 -13.63
CA CYS A 162 -11.05 2.12 -15.07
C CYS A 162 -12.38 2.39 -15.79
N GLN A 163 -12.33 2.86 -17.06
CA GLN A 163 -13.54 3.25 -17.81
C GLN A 163 -14.66 2.19 -17.80
N GLY A 164 -14.32 0.90 -17.89
CA GLY A 164 -15.32 -0.18 -17.83
C GLY A 164 -16.04 -0.25 -16.49
N HIS A 165 -15.29 -0.20 -15.38
CA HIS A 165 -15.86 -0.21 -14.03
C HIS A 165 -16.53 1.10 -13.64
N HIS A 166 -16.06 2.25 -14.16
CA HIS A 166 -16.76 3.52 -14.04
C HIS A 166 -18.13 3.44 -14.74
N ASN A 167 -18.21 2.83 -15.92
CA ASN A 167 -19.49 2.63 -16.62
C ASN A 167 -20.43 1.75 -15.78
N MET A 168 -19.96 0.59 -15.28
CA MET A 168 -20.75 -0.29 -14.39
C MET A 168 -21.23 0.38 -13.10
N LYS A 169 -20.51 1.40 -12.62
CA LYS A 169 -20.96 2.23 -11.49
C LYS A 169 -21.99 3.28 -11.90
N THR A 170 -21.97 3.71 -13.16
CA THR A 170 -22.86 4.73 -13.73
C THR A 170 -24.21 4.15 -14.16
N ASP A 171 -24.23 2.93 -14.72
CA ASP A 171 -25.48 2.20 -15.02
C ASP A 171 -26.13 1.58 -13.77
N GLY A 172 -25.34 1.34 -12.72
CA GLY A 172 -25.80 0.89 -11.40
C GLY A 172 -25.66 -0.61 -11.15
N SER A 173 -25.08 -1.37 -12.09
CA SER A 173 -24.72 -2.79 -11.92
C SER A 173 -23.59 -3.02 -10.91
N LEU A 174 -22.87 -1.96 -10.52
CA LEU A 174 -21.81 -1.97 -9.52
C LEU A 174 -21.99 -0.81 -8.53
N LYS A 175 -21.94 -1.11 -7.23
CA LYS A 175 -22.07 -0.13 -6.13
C LYS A 175 -20.95 -0.35 -5.12
N TYR A 176 -20.59 0.66 -4.33
CA TYR A 176 -19.53 0.51 -3.33
C TYR A 176 -19.63 1.37 -2.08
N LEU A 177 -18.96 0.90 -1.03
CA LEU A 177 -18.73 1.59 0.23
C LEU A 177 -17.21 1.72 0.43
N LEU A 178 -16.69 2.95 0.37
CA LEU A 178 -15.31 3.29 0.73
C LEU A 178 -15.25 3.61 2.23
N ASP A 179 -14.34 2.97 2.97
CA ASP A 179 -13.96 3.45 4.30
C ASP A 179 -12.97 4.62 4.16
N PRO A 180 -13.31 5.82 4.67
CA PRO A 180 -12.45 6.99 4.58
C PRO A 180 -11.16 6.91 5.42
N TYR A 181 -11.00 5.91 6.30
CA TYR A 181 -9.83 5.78 7.18
C TYR A 181 -8.81 4.72 6.72
N SER A 182 -9.25 3.47 6.49
CA SER A 182 -8.37 2.43 5.91
C SER A 182 -8.11 2.61 4.42
N GLY A 183 -9.05 3.24 3.71
CA GLY A 183 -9.09 3.26 2.25
C GLY A 183 -9.56 1.93 1.63
N ASP A 184 -10.03 0.96 2.41
CA ASP A 184 -10.64 -0.27 1.91
C ASP A 184 -11.99 0.03 1.23
N VAL A 185 -12.33 -0.76 0.21
CA VAL A 185 -13.61 -0.63 -0.51
C VAL A 185 -14.36 -1.96 -0.54
N ILE A 186 -15.62 -1.93 -0.11
CA ILE A 186 -16.58 -3.03 -0.29
C ILE A 186 -17.33 -2.79 -1.60
N TRP A 187 -17.21 -3.71 -2.54
CA TRP A 187 -17.93 -3.72 -3.82
C TRP A 187 -19.14 -4.62 -3.75
N LEU A 188 -20.28 -4.14 -4.27
CA LEU A 188 -21.55 -4.85 -4.36
C LEU A 188 -21.92 -4.96 -5.85
N TYR A 189 -22.11 -6.19 -6.34
CA TYR A 189 -22.42 -6.48 -7.74
C TYR A 189 -23.92 -6.76 -7.92
N GLU A 190 -24.44 -6.62 -9.14
CA GLU A 190 -25.86 -6.81 -9.47
C GLU A 190 -26.40 -8.21 -9.14
N ASP A 191 -25.55 -9.24 -9.20
CA ASP A 191 -25.89 -10.63 -8.85
C ASP A 191 -25.99 -10.89 -7.34
N GLY A 192 -25.79 -9.85 -6.51
CA GLY A 192 -25.79 -9.94 -5.05
C GLY A 192 -24.49 -10.45 -4.44
N THR A 193 -23.47 -10.75 -5.25
CA THR A 193 -22.12 -11.03 -4.74
C THR A 193 -21.44 -9.74 -4.28
N TRP A 194 -20.37 -9.89 -3.50
CA TRP A 194 -19.55 -8.77 -3.03
C TRP A 194 -18.08 -9.16 -2.97
N THR A 195 -17.20 -8.16 -3.10
CA THR A 195 -15.76 -8.30 -2.85
C THR A 195 -15.26 -7.16 -1.98
N ILE A 196 -14.12 -7.35 -1.32
CA ILE A 196 -13.39 -6.26 -0.65
C ILE A 196 -12.07 -6.07 -1.39
N THR A 197 -11.69 -4.82 -1.61
CA THR A 197 -10.34 -4.48 -2.08
C THR A 197 -9.64 -3.56 -1.11
N GLU A 198 -8.39 -3.88 -0.83
CA GLU A 198 -7.47 -3.00 -0.12
C GLU A 198 -6.80 -2.05 -1.12
N ALA A 199 -6.15 -1.00 -0.62
CA ALA A 199 -5.35 -0.08 -1.45
C ALA A 199 -3.92 -0.64 -1.63
N ASP A 200 -3.39 -0.63 -2.86
CA ASP A 200 -2.07 -1.24 -3.18
C ASP A 200 -0.94 -0.24 -3.50
N GLY A 201 -1.28 1.06 -3.64
CA GLY A 201 -0.34 2.11 -4.01
C GLY A 201 0.62 2.55 -2.89
N PRO A 202 1.67 3.34 -3.21
CA PRO A 202 2.68 3.79 -2.25
C PRO A 202 2.14 4.61 -1.06
N LEU A 203 0.97 5.24 -1.16
CA LEU A 203 0.32 5.99 -0.07
C LEU A 203 -0.69 5.15 0.74
N ALA A 204 -1.00 3.92 0.31
CA ALA A 204 -2.02 3.07 0.92
C ALA A 204 -1.73 2.83 2.42
N PRO A 205 -2.69 3.01 3.34
CA PRO A 205 -2.46 2.84 4.78
C PRO A 205 -1.85 1.48 5.19
N LYS A 206 -2.19 0.40 4.48
CA LYS A 206 -1.62 -0.95 4.70
C LYS A 206 -0.24 -1.14 4.03
N GLN A 207 0.13 -0.35 3.02
CA GLN A 207 1.47 -0.32 2.44
C GLN A 207 2.42 0.67 3.16
N LYS A 208 1.93 1.43 4.15
CA LYS A 208 2.75 2.13 5.18
C LYS A 208 3.44 1.12 6.13
N ARG A 209 4.14 0.15 5.57
CA ARG A 209 4.92 -0.86 6.31
C ARG A 209 5.96 -0.11 7.15
N TRP A 210 6.33 -0.63 8.31
CA TRP A 210 7.45 -0.04 9.06
C TRP A 210 8.78 -0.43 8.38
N ALA A 211 9.46 0.47 7.64
CA ALA A 211 10.86 0.20 7.14
C ALA A 211 11.63 0.28 8.52
N GLN A 212 12.01 -0.91 8.98
CA GLN A 212 13.10 -1.16 9.89
C GLN A 212 14.34 -1.36 9.01
N THR A 213 15.46 -0.75 9.38
CA THR A 213 16.77 -1.14 8.85
C THR A 213 17.06 -2.61 9.24
N VAL A 214 18.01 -3.27 8.56
CA VAL A 214 18.39 -4.64 8.90
C VAL A 214 18.83 -4.75 10.38
N ALA A 215 19.49 -3.72 10.92
CA ALA A 215 19.84 -3.62 12.34
C ALA A 215 18.62 -3.50 13.27
N GLN A 216 17.62 -2.69 12.90
CA GLN A 216 16.35 -2.59 13.65
C GLN A 216 15.56 -3.90 13.62
N HIS A 217 15.50 -4.58 12.47
CA HIS A 217 14.86 -5.89 12.33
C HIS A 217 15.55 -6.98 13.15
N ILE A 218 16.89 -7.04 13.12
CA ILE A 218 17.68 -7.94 13.98
C ILE A 218 17.41 -7.65 15.46
N THR A 219 17.33 -6.37 15.85
CA THR A 219 17.08 -5.97 17.25
C THR A 219 15.66 -6.35 17.70
N ALA A 220 14.65 -6.06 16.88
CA ALA A 220 13.26 -6.46 17.15
C ALA A 220 13.08 -7.98 17.21
N THR A 221 13.80 -8.73 16.36
CA THR A 221 13.79 -10.20 16.36
C THR A 221 14.45 -10.76 17.62
N ARG A 222 15.62 -10.25 18.00
CA ARG A 222 16.32 -10.62 19.25
C ARG A 222 15.50 -10.30 20.49
N LYS A 223 14.78 -9.16 20.49
CA LYS A 223 13.87 -8.79 21.59
C LYS A 223 12.73 -9.82 21.71
N ARG A 224 12.01 -10.08 20.62
CA ARG A 224 10.89 -11.04 20.58
C ARG A 224 11.32 -12.44 21.04
N VAL A 225 12.38 -13.01 20.44
CA VAL A 225 12.89 -14.34 20.80
C VAL A 225 13.31 -14.43 22.28
N ARG A 226 13.77 -13.32 22.87
CA ARG A 226 14.03 -13.25 24.32
C ARG A 226 12.74 -13.23 25.14
N GLU A 227 11.73 -12.47 24.73
CA GLU A 227 10.42 -12.41 25.39
C GLU A 227 9.70 -13.76 25.29
N ASP A 228 9.68 -14.40 24.10
CA ASP A 228 9.16 -15.75 23.85
C ASP A 228 9.86 -16.79 24.76
N ALA A 229 11.19 -16.73 24.87
CA ALA A 229 11.97 -17.64 25.72
C ALA A 229 11.79 -17.36 27.23
N GLN A 230 11.46 -16.13 27.63
CA GLN A 230 11.09 -15.80 29.01
C GLN A 230 9.70 -16.35 29.34
N HIS A 231 8.72 -16.22 28.44
CA HIS A 231 7.37 -16.77 28.60
C HIS A 231 7.39 -18.30 28.70
N LEU A 232 8.05 -18.97 27.74
CA LEU A 232 8.20 -20.43 27.74
C LEU A 232 8.89 -20.95 29.01
N LYS A 233 9.85 -20.20 29.57
CA LYS A 233 10.45 -20.55 30.87
C LYS A 233 9.41 -20.49 32.00
N GLN A 234 8.59 -19.43 32.06
CA GLN A 234 7.55 -19.30 33.08
C GLN A 234 6.52 -20.43 32.97
N GLU A 235 6.06 -20.77 31.75
CA GLU A 235 5.15 -21.90 31.51
C GLU A 235 5.73 -23.24 32.00
N LEU A 236 7.03 -23.48 31.78
CA LEU A 236 7.72 -24.69 32.25
C LEU A 236 7.94 -24.70 33.78
N ASP A 237 8.31 -23.55 34.38
CA ASP A 237 8.48 -23.41 35.83
C ASP A 237 7.12 -23.59 36.56
N ASP A 238 6.02 -23.08 36.00
CA ASP A 238 4.67 -23.23 36.55
C ASP A 238 4.12 -24.66 36.36
N TYR A 239 4.35 -25.28 35.19
CA TYR A 239 4.03 -26.69 34.98
C TYR A 239 4.78 -27.62 35.94
N ALA A 240 6.06 -27.33 36.22
CA ALA A 240 6.86 -28.07 37.20
C ALA A 240 6.31 -27.91 38.63
N GLN A 241 5.83 -26.72 39.01
CA GLN A 241 5.16 -26.49 40.29
C GLN A 241 3.83 -27.27 40.39
N GLN A 242 3.02 -27.30 39.33
CA GLN A 242 1.78 -28.08 39.29
C GLN A 242 2.05 -29.60 39.39
N GLN A 243 3.07 -30.09 38.68
CA GLN A 243 3.57 -31.48 38.78
C GLN A 243 4.04 -31.83 40.20
N ALA A 244 4.74 -30.92 40.89
CA ALA A 244 5.19 -31.13 42.26
C ALA A 244 4.02 -31.14 43.25
N LYS A 245 3.08 -30.20 43.10
CA LYS A 245 1.88 -30.09 43.94
C LYS A 245 0.98 -31.32 43.83
N THR A 246 0.60 -31.72 42.62
CA THR A 246 -0.24 -32.90 42.38
C THR A 246 0.40 -34.21 42.88
N LYS A 247 1.74 -34.34 42.79
CA LYS A 247 2.48 -35.46 43.41
C LYS A 247 2.52 -35.40 44.93
N ALA A 248 2.45 -34.22 45.55
CA ALA A 248 2.32 -34.10 47.00
C ALA A 248 0.90 -34.45 47.47
N GLU A 249 -0.12 -33.95 46.78
CA GLU A 249 -1.54 -34.24 47.05
C GLU A 249 -1.84 -35.73 46.94
N ALA A 250 -1.48 -36.38 45.82
CA ALA A 250 -1.67 -37.83 45.64
C ALA A 250 -0.86 -38.68 46.63
N LYS A 251 0.26 -38.16 47.16
CA LYS A 251 1.05 -38.84 48.20
C LYS A 251 0.40 -38.73 49.58
N ASP A 252 -0.30 -37.63 49.86
CA ASP A 252 -1.04 -37.45 51.11
C ASP A 252 -2.34 -38.27 51.09
N GLU A 253 -3.08 -38.28 49.97
CA GLU A 253 -4.20 -39.21 49.74
C GLU A 253 -3.80 -40.69 49.84
N SER A 254 -2.64 -41.06 49.28
CA SER A 254 -2.10 -42.42 49.43
C SER A 254 -1.72 -42.74 50.88
N LYS A 255 -1.49 -41.73 51.73
CA LYS A 255 -1.12 -41.91 53.14
C LYS A 255 -2.37 -42.00 54.02
N THR A 256 -3.38 -41.14 53.81
CA THR A 256 -4.66 -41.22 54.53
C THR A 256 -5.40 -42.52 54.23
N ASN A 257 -5.39 -43.00 52.98
CA ASN A 257 -5.96 -44.29 52.62
C ASN A 257 -5.19 -45.50 53.20
N ALA A 258 -3.90 -45.34 53.54
CA ALA A 258 -3.13 -46.37 54.23
C ALA A 258 -3.41 -46.38 55.75
N ASP A 259 -3.58 -45.20 56.36
CA ASP A 259 -3.92 -45.02 57.77
C ASP A 259 -5.36 -45.50 58.08
N ALA A 260 -6.28 -45.37 57.12
CA ALA A 260 -7.65 -45.88 57.20
C ALA A 260 -7.78 -47.39 56.85
N GLY A 261 -6.67 -48.08 56.56
CA GLY A 261 -6.67 -49.45 56.03
C GLY A 261 -6.53 -50.56 57.08
N SER A 262 -6.62 -50.26 58.37
CA SER A 262 -6.28 -51.19 59.46
C SER A 262 -7.42 -51.62 60.38
N ASP A 263 -8.69 -51.38 60.02
CA ASP A 263 -9.82 -51.87 60.80
C ASP A 263 -9.96 -53.40 60.66
N ASP A 264 -9.98 -54.11 61.80
CA ASP A 264 -10.03 -55.57 61.88
C ASP A 264 -11.24 -56.17 61.15
N ILE A 265 -11.00 -57.19 60.32
CA ILE A 265 -12.06 -58.02 59.72
C ILE A 265 -12.45 -59.10 60.74
N PRO A 266 -13.67 -59.08 61.32
CA PRO A 266 -14.11 -60.13 62.23
C PRO A 266 -14.38 -61.45 61.48
N PHE A 267 -14.08 -62.57 62.14
CA PHE A 267 -14.12 -63.94 61.60
C PHE A 267 -15.32 -64.72 62.15
#